data_AF-A0A9W7G6C8-F1
#
_entry.id   AF-A0A9W7G6C8-F1
#
_cell.length_a   1.000
_cell.length_b   1.000
_cell.length_c   1.000
_cell.angle_alpha   90.00
_cell.angle_beta   90.00
_cell.angle_gamma   90.00
#
_symmetry.space_group_name_H-M   'P 1'
#
loop_
_entity.id
_entity.type
_entity.pdbx_description
1 polymer ?
#
loop_
_entity_poly.entity_id
_entity_poly.type
_entity_poly.pdbx_seq_one_letter_code
_entity_poly.pdbx_strand_id
1 'polypeptide(L)' 'MSQTLPAAVTLIETGQVRMGPTVVTDPSMLVTRGMEDFVGWTEGGKIERSVKKYNGKLDDFDLGGLG' A
#
# COMPACT_ATOMS: atom_id res chain seq x y z
N MET A 1 -2.20 3.68 -6.83
CA MET A 1 -3.67 3.50 -6.67
C MET A 1 -4.17 2.67 -7.83
N SER A 2 -5.17 1.80 -7.64
CA SER A 2 -5.68 0.87 -8.67
C SER A 2 -6.41 1.59 -9.81
N GLN A 3 -6.41 1.01 -11.01
CA GLN A 3 -7.17 1.51 -12.18
C GLN A 3 -8.61 1.01 -12.24
N THR A 4 -8.94 -0.07 -11.53
CA THR A 4 -10.30 -0.63 -11.52
C THR A 4 -10.75 -0.98 -10.11
N LEU A 5 -12.06 -0.89 -9.86
CA LEU A 5 -12.70 -1.21 -8.58
C LEU A 5 -12.39 -2.66 -8.12
N PRO A 6 -12.49 -3.69 -8.99
CA PRO A 6 -12.21 -5.07 -8.59
C PRO A 6 -10.75 -5.26 -8.17
N ALA A 7 -9.82 -4.62 -8.88
CA ALA A 7 -8.42 -4.66 -8.50
C ALA A 7 -8.19 -3.93 -7.17
N ALA A 8 -8.86 -2.81 -6.89
CA ALA A 8 -8.75 -2.14 -5.59
C ALA A 8 -9.19 -3.05 -4.43
N VAL A 9 -10.27 -3.80 -4.62
CA VAL A 9 -10.76 -4.80 -3.64
C VAL A 9 -9.68 -5.86 -3.39
N THR A 10 -9.12 -6.46 -4.45
CA THR A 10 -8.05 -7.48 -4.31
C THR A 10 -6.82 -6.94 -3.59
N LEU A 11 -6.45 -5.68 -3.83
CA LEU A 11 -5.30 -5.04 -3.17
C LEU A 11 -5.53 -4.85 -1.67
N ILE A 12 -6.77 -4.53 -1.28
CA ILE A 12 -7.17 -4.42 0.13
C ILE A 12 -7.18 -5.81 0.76
N GLU A 13 -7.85 -6.79 0.15
CA GLU A 13 -7.94 -8.18 0.66
C GLU A 13 -6.58 -8.85 0.85
N THR A 14 -5.62 -8.58 -0.04
CA THR A 14 -4.25 -9.12 0.05
C THR A 14 -3.36 -8.37 1.05
N GLY A 15 -3.89 -7.35 1.75
CA GLY A 15 -3.18 -6.59 2.77
C GLY A 15 -2.12 -5.63 2.23
N GLN A 16 -2.24 -5.22 0.96
CA GLN A 16 -1.27 -4.32 0.33
C GLN A 16 -1.54 -2.84 0.66
N VAL A 17 -2.68 -2.53 1.28
CA VAL A 17 -3.09 -1.18 1.67
C VAL A 17 -3.02 -1.03 3.19
N ARG A 18 -2.50 0.11 3.66
CA ARG A 18 -2.50 0.51 5.07
C ARG A 18 -3.12 1.90 5.25
N MET A 19 -3.66 2.15 6.43
CA MET A 19 -4.03 3.50 6.89
C MET A 19 -3.24 3.84 8.15
N GLY A 20 -2.32 4.79 8.01
CA GLY A 20 -1.37 5.15 9.06
C GLY A 20 -0.51 3.93 9.45
N PRO A 21 -0.52 3.49 10.72
CA PRO A 21 0.23 2.32 11.18
C PRO A 21 -0.48 0.97 10.95
N THR A 22 -1.75 0.96 10.53
CA THR A 22 -2.58 -0.25 10.52
C THR A 22 -2.81 -0.76 9.10
N VAL A 23 -2.60 -2.06 8.86
CA VAL A 23 -2.93 -2.72 7.59
C VAL A 23 -4.45 -2.91 7.48
N VAL A 24 -5.02 -2.54 6.33
CA VAL A 24 -6.45 -2.66 6.06
C VAL A 24 -6.69 -3.87 5.16
N THR A 25 -7.52 -4.81 5.64
CA THR A 25 -7.92 -6.01 4.87
C THR A 25 -9.40 -6.07 4.54
N ASP A 26 -10.21 -5.17 5.12
CA ASP A 26 -11.65 -5.07 4.85
C ASP A 26 -11.93 -4.00 3.77
N PRO A 27 -12.39 -4.39 2.56
CA PRO A 27 -12.74 -3.45 1.49
C PRO A 27 -13.96 -2.59 1.80
N SER A 28 -14.76 -2.92 2.83
CA SER A 28 -15.92 -2.13 3.26
C SER A 28 -15.57 -1.08 4.33
N MET A 29 -14.28 -0.91 4.65
CA MET A 29 -13.85 0.08 5.64
C MET A 29 -14.18 1.51 5.19
N LEU A 30 -14.86 2.26 6.05
CA LEU A 30 -15.23 3.65 5.78
C LEU A 30 -14.06 4.59 6.11
N VAL A 31 -13.47 5.17 5.06
CA VAL A 31 -12.38 6.14 5.18
C VAL A 31 -12.97 7.52 5.45
N THR A 32 -12.59 8.14 6.58
CA THR A 32 -12.97 9.53 6.88
C THR A 32 -12.01 10.51 6.20
N ARG A 33 -12.45 11.75 5.95
CA ARG A 33 -11.64 12.78 5.27
C ARG A 33 -10.29 13.05 5.95
N GLY A 34 -10.22 12.94 7.28
CA GLY A 34 -8.96 13.11 8.02
C GLY A 34 -8.03 11.89 7.96
N MET A 35 -8.54 10.74 7.52
CA MET A 35 -7.77 9.50 7.38
C MET A 35 -7.28 9.27 5.95
N GLU A 36 -7.85 9.96 4.97
CA GLU A 36 -7.50 9.83 3.55
C GLU A 36 -6.01 10.08 3.29
N ASP A 37 -5.42 11.11 3.92
CA ASP A 37 -4.00 11.45 3.77
C ASP A 37 -3.05 10.35 4.29
N PHE A 38 -3.56 9.45 5.14
CA PHE A 38 -2.79 8.36 5.73
C PHE A 38 -2.95 7.04 4.97
N VAL A 39 -3.72 7.02 3.88
CA VAL A 39 -3.87 5.85 3.01
C VAL A 39 -2.58 5.65 2.20
N GLY A 40 -1.91 4.53 2.42
CA GLY A 40 -0.65 4.20 1.77
C GLY A 40 -0.53 2.72 1.42
N TRP A 41 0.58 2.36 0.79
CA TRP A 41 0.94 0.96 0.57
C TRP A 41 1.64 0.41 1.82
N THR A 42 1.40 -0.87 2.10
CA THR A 42 2.16 -1.61 3.11
C THR A 42 3.62 -1.74 2.66
N GLU A 43 4.56 -1.43 3.55
CA GLU A 43 6.00 -1.53 3.29
C GLU A 43 6.39 -2.96 2.87
N GLY A 44 7.18 -3.07 1.80
CA GLY A 44 7.65 -4.37 1.29
C GLY A 44 6.71 -5.04 0.28
N GLY A 45 5.58 -4.42 -0.06
CA GLY A 45 4.68 -4.87 -1.10
C GLY A 45 5.30 -4.85 -2.51
N LYS A 46 4.96 -5.83 -3.37
CA LYS A 46 5.41 -5.87 -4.78
C LYS A 46 5.00 -4.61 -5.56
N ILE A 47 3.88 -3.99 -5.19
CA ILE A 47 3.35 -2.79 -5.84
C ILE A 47 4.13 -1.53 -5.44
N GLU A 48 4.52 -1.42 -4.18
CA GLU A 48 5.40 -0.34 -3.73
C GLU A 48 6.72 -0.37 -4.50
N ARG A 49 7.32 -1.55 -4.69
CA ARG A 49 8.52 -1.72 -5.53
C ARG A 49 8.28 -1.30 -6.98
N SER A 50 7.17 -1.71 -7.59
CA SER A 50 6.83 -1.30 -8.95
C SER A 50 6.63 0.21 -9.08
N VAL A 51 6.00 0.86 -8.10
CA VAL A 51 5.78 2.32 -8.08
C VAL A 51 7.09 3.08 -7.79
N LYS A 52 7.92 2.63 -6.84
CA LYS A 52 9.26 3.19 -6.56
C LYS A 52 10.19 3.05 -7.77
N LYS A 53 10.16 1.90 -8.46
CA LYS A 53 10.88 1.66 -9.73
C LYS A 53 10.43 2.61 -10.83
N TYR A 54 9.12 2.80 -10.96
CA TYR A 54 8.54 3.71 -11.95
C TYR A 54 8.93 5.17 -11.69
N ASN A 55 8.97 5.58 -10.41
CA ASN A 55 9.35 6.94 -10.01
C ASN A 55 10.88 7.18 -9.94
N GLY A 56 11.71 6.20 -10.29
CA GLY A 56 13.18 6.32 -10.22
C GLY A 56 13.75 6.48 -8.80
N LYS A 57 12.94 6.18 -7.76
CA LYS A 57 13.29 6.27 -6.34
C LYS A 57 13.38 4.89 -5.70
N LEU A 58 13.92 3.92 -6.44
CA LEU A 58 14.20 2.60 -5.89
C LEU A 58 15.41 2.76 -4.95
N ASP A 59 15.15 2.80 -3.65
CA ASP A 59 16.19 2.80 -2.63
C ASP A 59 16.37 1.35 -2.15
N ASP A 60 17.54 0.77 -2.45
CA ASP A 60 17.84 -0.64 -2.16
C ASP A 60 18.19 -0.88 -0.67
N PHE A 61 18.18 0.18 0.16
CA PHE A 61 18.55 0.11 1.57
C PHE A 61 17.48 -0.56 2.47
N ASP A 62 16.21 -0.56 2.07
CA ASP A 62 15.11 -1.24 2.80
C ASP A 62 15.18 -2.79 2.71
N LEU A 63 16.10 -3.34 1.91
CA LEU A 63 16.20 -4.79 1.68
C LEU A 63 17.07 -5.54 2.73
N GLY A 64 17.69 -4.84 3.67
CA GLY A 64 18.70 -5.39 4.60
C GLY A 64 18.26 -5.63 6.06
N GLY A 65 16.96 -5.54 6.38
CA GLY A 65 16.46 -5.61 7.76
C GLY A 65 15.87 -6.96 8.18
N LEU A 66 16.53 -8.07 7.87
CA LEU A 66 16.23 -9.38 8.49
C LEU A 66 17.53 -9.92 9.10
N GLY A 67 17.76 -9.52 10.36
CA GLY A 67 18.69 -10.13 11.31
C GLY A 67 17.94 -10.37 12.61
#